data_AF-A0A5N8YJ08-F1
#
_entry.id   AF-A0A5N8YJ08-F1
#
_cell.length_a   1.000
_cell.length_b   1.000
_cell.length_c   1.000
_cell.angle_alpha   90.00
_cell.angle_beta   90.00
_cell.angle_gamma   90.00
#
_symmetry.space_group_name_H-M   'P 1'
#
loop_
_entity.id
_entity.type
_entity.pdbx_description
1 polymer ?
#
loop_
_entity_poly.entity_id
_entity_poly.type
_entity_poly.pdbx_seq_one_letter_code
_entity_poly.pdbx_strand_id
1 'polypeptide(L)' 'MAAFVIADVDVKDPDRFKEYGKLTPDILKTYGGRYLIRGGNVEVFEGTWIPNRLVVMEF' A
#
# COMPACT_ATOMS: atom_id res chain seq x y z
N MET A 1 19.50 -0.91 -8.21
CA MET A 1 18.78 0.31 -7.76
C MET A 1 17.37 -0.11 -7.40
N ALA A 2 16.82 0.41 -6.32
CA ALA A 2 15.46 0.07 -5.88
C ALA A 2 14.41 0.84 -6.69
N ALA A 3 13.25 0.22 -6.92
CA ALA A 3 12.06 0.84 -7.48
C ALA A 3 10.95 0.89 -6.42
N PHE A 4 10.18 1.99 -6.39
CA PHE A 4 9.11 2.17 -5.41
C PHE A 4 7.74 2.26 -6.09
N VAL A 5 6.79 1.50 -5.56
CA VAL A 5 5.38 1.62 -5.91
C VAL A 5 4.66 2.25 -4.73
N ILE A 6 4.04 3.41 -4.96
CA ILE A 6 3.27 4.17 -3.98
C ILE A 6 1.82 4.18 -4.44
N ALA A 7 0.92 3.65 -3.61
CA ALA A 7 -0.50 3.57 -3.91
C ALA A 7 -1.31 4.24 -2.79
N ASP A 8 -2.21 5.14 -3.18
CA ASP A 8 -3.29 5.63 -2.34
C ASP A 8 -4.57 4.91 -2.74
N VAL A 9 -5.11 4.14 -1.80
CA VAL A 9 -6.17 3.18 -2.05
C VAL A 9 -7.45 3.64 -1.39
N ASP A 10 -8.45 4.00 -2.20
CA ASP A 10 -9.83 4.15 -1.78
C ASP A 10 -10.50 2.76 -1.68
N VAL A 11 -10.74 2.29 -0.45
CA VAL A 11 -11.33 0.97 -0.19
C VAL A 11 -12.85 1.08 -0.22
N LYS A 12 -13.44 0.68 -1.34
CA LYS A 12 -14.90 0.73 -1.55
C LYS A 12 -15.67 -0.47 -0.97
N ASP A 13 -15.00 -1.61 -0.83
CA ASP A 13 -15.56 -2.85 -0.28
C ASP A 13 -14.53 -3.47 0.69
N PRO A 14 -14.71 -3.29 2.01
CA PRO A 14 -13.76 -3.76 3.01
C PRO A 14 -13.57 -5.29 3.02
N ASP A 15 -14.63 -6.06 2.77
CA ASP A 15 -14.58 -7.52 2.83
C ASP A 15 -13.80 -8.08 1.65
N ARG A 16 -14.07 -7.58 0.44
CA ARG A 16 -13.28 -7.95 -0.76
C ARG A 16 -11.84 -7.49 -0.65
N PHE A 17 -11.60 -6.31 -0.10
CA PHE A 17 -10.25 -5.80 0.10
C PHE A 17 -9.46 -6.64 1.10
N LYS A 18 -10.11 -7.16 2.15
CA LYS A 18 -9.49 -8.09 3.09
C LYS A 18 -9.02 -9.38 2.41
N GLU A 19 -9.85 -9.95 1.52
CA GLU A 19 -9.44 -11.14 0.75
C GLU A 19 -8.28 -10.84 -0.21
N TYR A 20 -8.32 -9.72 -0.94
CA TYR A 20 -7.19 -9.24 -1.75
C TYR A 20 -5.91 -9.05 -0.91
N GLY A 21 -6.05 -8.47 0.28
CA GLY A 21 -4.97 -8.25 1.24
C GLY A 21 -4.31 -9.54 1.73
N LYS A 22 -4.96 -10.70 1.68
CA LYS A 22 -4.34 -11.97 2.03
C LYS A 22 -3.40 -12.49 0.94
N LEU A 23 -3.72 -12.23 -0.33
CA LEU A 23 -2.99 -12.78 -1.49
C LEU A 23 -1.73 -11.97 -1.83
N THR A 24 -1.77 -10.66 -1.60
CA THR A 24 -0.72 -9.73 -2.03
C THR A 24 0.67 -9.92 -1.44
N PRO A 25 0.87 -10.33 -0.16
CA PRO A 25 2.22 -10.52 0.40
C PRO A 25 3.04 -11.59 -0.31
N ASP A 26 2.42 -12.71 -0.67
CA ASP A 26 3.12 -13.83 -1.31
C ASP A 26 3.51 -13.48 -2.76
N ILE A 27 2.63 -12.77 -3.47
CA ILE A 27 2.92 -12.24 -4.80
C ILE A 27 4.09 -11.26 -4.72
N LEU A 28 4.04 -10.30 -3.79
CA LEU A 28 5.10 -9.29 -3.63
C LEU A 28 6.46 -9.96 -3.37
N LYS A 29 6.50 -10.93 -2.45
CA LYS A 29 7.71 -11.70 -2.13
C LYS A 29 8.23 -12.50 -3.32
N THR A 30 7.34 -13.08 -4.13
CA THR A 30 7.70 -13.85 -5.33
C THR A 30 8.53 -13.03 -6.32
N TYR A 31 8.23 -11.73 -6.41
CA TYR A 31 8.95 -10.79 -7.28
C TYR A 31 10.07 -10.02 -6.56
N GLY A 32 10.49 -10.47 -5.37
CA GLY A 32 11.59 -9.86 -4.62
C GLY A 32 11.22 -8.57 -3.89
N GLY A 33 9.95 -8.16 -3.92
CA GLY A 33 9.51 -6.93 -3.29
C GLY A 33 9.22 -7.07 -1.80
N ARG A 34 9.09 -5.93 -1.12
CA ARG A 34 8.70 -5.83 0.30
C ARG A 34 7.83 -4.63 0.59
N TYR A 35 6.94 -4.75 1.59
CA TYR A 35 6.17 -3.62 2.10
C TYR A 35 7.03 -2.75 3.01
N LEU A 36 7.05 -1.45 2.74
CA LEU A 36 7.57 -0.44 3.66
C LEU A 36 6.44 0.19 4.48
N ILE A 37 5.29 0.43 3.84
CA ILE A 37 4.07 0.94 4.47
C ILE A 37 2.89 0.12 3.93
N ARG A 38 1.96 -0.30 4.79
CA ARG A 38 0.81 -1.12 4.39
C ARG A 38 -0.50 -0.63 5.01
N GLY A 39 -0.76 0.66 4.93
CA GLY A 39 -1.82 1.34 5.66
C GLY A 39 -1.40 1.61 7.09
N GLY A 40 -1.13 2.88 7.37
CA GLY A 40 -0.80 3.41 8.69
C GLY A 40 -1.37 4.81 8.83
N ASN A 41 -1.18 5.42 9.99
CA ASN A 41 -1.58 6.80 10.21
C ASN A 41 -0.74 7.72 9.32
N VAL A 42 -1.40 8.62 8.60
CA VAL A 42 -0.76 9.64 7.77
C VAL A 42 -1.03 11.00 8.40
N GLU A 43 0.04 11.76 8.61
CA GLU A 43 -0.03 13.18 8.98
C GLU A 43 0.43 14.00 7.77
N VAL A 44 -0.40 14.95 7.35
CA VAL A 44 -0.11 15.83 6.22
C VAL A 44 0.60 17.07 6.76
N PHE A 45 1.90 17.18 6.50
CA PHE A 45 2.70 18.34 6.90
C PHE A 45 2.47 19.55 5.96
N GLU A 46 2.34 19.29 4.66
CA GLU A 46 2.16 20.32 3.64
C GLU A 46 1.27 19.81 2.48
N GLY A 47 0.59 20.73 1.78
CA GLY A 47 -0.27 20.43 0.64
C GLY A 47 -1.71 20.03 1.01
N THR A 48 -2.49 19.63 0.01
CA THR A 48 -3.93 19.35 0.16
C THR A 48 -4.30 17.89 -0.12
N TRP A 49 -3.32 17.04 -0.46
CA TRP A 49 -3.58 15.63 -0.69
C TRP A 49 -3.67 14.89 0.63
N ILE A 50 -4.84 14.31 0.90
CA ILE A 50 -5.14 13.54 2.10
C ILE A 50 -5.42 12.11 1.64
N PRO A 51 -4.41 11.20 1.69
CA PRO A 51 -4.59 9.85 1.21
C PRO A 51 -5.52 9.05 2.11
N ASN A 52 -6.31 8.15 1.51
CA ASN A 52 -7.23 7.28 2.24
C ASN A 52 -6.48 6.15 2.93
N ARG A 53 -5.65 5.43 2.16
CA ARG A 53 -4.80 4.35 2.65
C ARG A 53 -3.54 4.29 1.81
N LEU A 54 -2.44 4.74 2.39
CA LEU A 54 -1.15 4.72 1.71
C LEU A 54 -0.46 3.36 1.84
N VAL A 55 0.01 2.81 0.73
CA VAL A 55 0.82 1.60 0.64
C VAL A 55 2.08 1.93 -0.13
N VAL A 56 3.24 1.54 0.41
CA VAL A 56 4.55 1.73 -0.21
C VAL A 56 5.25 0.38 -0.28
N MET A 57 5.68 0.01 -1.49
CA MET A 57 6.41 -1.22 -1.77
C MET A 57 7.75 -0.88 -2.43
N GLU A 58 8.79 -1.59 -2.05
CA GLU A 58 10.12 -1.55 -2.66
C GLU A 58 10.35 -2.84 -3.45
N PHE A 59 10.95 -2.73 -4.63
CA PHE A 59 11.43 -3.82 -5.48
C PHE A 59 12.90 -3.62 -5.83
#